data_AF-A0A429MIS9-F1
#
_entry.id   AF-A0A429MIS9-F1
#
_cell.length_a   1.000
_cell.length_b   1.000
_cell.length_c   1.000
_cell.angle_alpha   90.00
_cell.angle_beta   90.00
_cell.angle_gamma   90.00
#
_symmetry.space_group_name_H-M   'P 1'
#
loop_
_entity.id
_entity.type
_entity.pdbx_description
1 polymer ?
#
loop_
_entity_poly.entity_id
_entity_poly.type
_entity_poly.pdbx_seq_one_letter_code
_entity_poly.pdbx_strand_id
1 'polypeptide(L)'
;TLAERFEIVLLEGAGGLMVPLTTSLLTIDYVAQHQFPVILVTSGRLGSINHTLLSLEALKSRGLKLKALVYNLKDESKDPLISQDTSNYLKDYIAIHFPEAEWIELAKMN
;
A
#
# COMPACT_ATOMS: atom_id res chain seq x y z
N THR A 1 17.24 -17.39 10.09
CA THR A 1 16.69 -16.46 9.08
C THR A 1 16.79 -15.01 9.58
N LEU A 2 16.44 -14.00 8.79
CA LEU A 2 16.35 -12.61 9.31
C LEU A 2 15.35 -12.52 10.48
N ALA A 3 14.24 -13.26 10.39
CA ALA A 3 13.22 -13.33 11.45
C ALA A 3 13.69 -13.96 12.76
N GLU A 4 14.78 -14.75 12.75
CA GLU A 4 15.39 -15.29 13.97
C GLU A 4 16.34 -14.28 14.66
N ARG A 5 16.76 -13.23 13.94
CA ARG A 5 17.79 -12.29 14.38
C ARG A 5 17.24 -10.92 14.74
N PHE A 6 16.06 -10.57 14.23
CA PHE A 6 15.44 -9.27 14.38
C PHE A 6 13.98 -9.43 14.77
N GLU A 7 13.52 -8.62 15.71
CA GLU A 7 12.12 -8.57 16.16
C GLU A 7 11.18 -8.13 15.02
N ILE A 8 11.66 -7.22 14.17
CA ILE A 8 10.92 -6.68 13.04
C ILE A 8 11.78 -6.84 11.78
N VAL A 9 11.18 -7.40 10.73
CA VAL A 9 11.75 -7.48 9.39
C VAL A 9 10.80 -6.79 8.43
N LEU A 10 11.28 -5.75 7.74
CA LEU A 10 10.54 -5.11 6.65
C LEU A 10 10.96 -5.74 5.33
N LEU A 11 9.98 -6.17 4.53
CA LEU A 11 10.20 -6.66 3.16
C LEU A 11 9.70 -5.61 2.18
N GLU A 12 10.61 -4.99 1.43
CA GLU A 12 10.28 -4.11 0.32
C GLU A 12 10.33 -4.91 -0.99
N GLY A 13 9.24 -4.87 -1.76
CA GLY A 13 9.23 -5.40 -3.12
C GLY A 13 9.94 -4.48 -4.11
N ALA A 14 10.07 -4.91 -5.37
CA ALA A 14 10.54 -4.04 -6.45
C ALA A 14 9.35 -3.62 -7.31
N GLY A 15 8.94 -2.34 -7.24
CA GLY A 15 7.81 -1.82 -7.99
C GLY A 15 6.45 -2.12 -7.33
N GLY A 16 5.44 -2.46 -8.14
CA GLY A 16 4.06 -2.68 -7.68
C GLY A 16 3.74 -4.14 -7.32
N LEU A 17 2.55 -4.36 -6.75
CA LEU A 17 2.08 -5.69 -6.32
C LEU A 17 2.15 -6.77 -7.42
N MET A 18 1.84 -6.41 -8.66
CA MET A 18 1.77 -7.33 -9.79
C MET A 18 3.11 -7.47 -10.54
N VAL A 19 4.22 -7.00 -9.98
CA VAL A 19 5.54 -7.18 -10.62
C VAL A 19 5.94 -8.66 -10.60
N PRO A 20 6.32 -9.24 -11.75
CA PRO A 20 6.74 -10.63 -11.83
C PRO A 20 8.11 -10.84 -11.16
N LEU A 21 8.18 -11.83 -10.26
CA LEU A 21 9.44 -12.37 -9.73
C LEU A 21 10.01 -13.45 -10.66
N THR A 22 9.11 -14.23 -11.26
CA THR A 22 9.41 -15.18 -12.34
C THR A 22 8.32 -15.09 -13.40
N THR A 23 8.42 -15.89 -14.46
CA THR A 23 7.37 -15.98 -15.49
C THR A 23 6.05 -16.54 -14.99
N SER A 24 6.01 -17.14 -13.79
CA SER A 24 4.82 -17.79 -13.20
C SER A 24 4.49 -17.32 -11.78
N LEU A 25 5.22 -16.34 -11.25
CA LEU A 25 5.07 -15.86 -9.88
C LEU A 25 5.12 -14.33 -9.82
N LEU A 26 4.06 -13.70 -9.33
CA LEU A 26 4.04 -12.27 -9.03
C LEU A 26 4.45 -12.00 -7.59
N THR A 27 4.90 -10.78 -7.32
CA THR A 27 5.26 -10.32 -5.98
C THR A 27 4.11 -10.53 -4.99
N ILE A 28 2.89 -10.15 -5.37
CA ILE A 28 1.70 -10.32 -4.53
C ILE A 28 1.36 -11.80 -4.25
N ASP A 29 1.70 -12.72 -5.17
CA ASP A 29 1.46 -14.15 -4.97
C ASP A 29 2.46 -14.72 -3.96
N TYR A 30 3.72 -14.28 -4.00
CA TYR A 30 4.72 -14.64 -2.99
C TYR A 30 4.33 -14.15 -1.59
N VAL A 31 3.86 -12.90 -1.49
CA VAL A 31 3.34 -12.31 -0.24
C VAL A 31 2.12 -13.10 0.27
N ALA A 32 1.21 -13.50 -0.62
CA ALA A 32 0.05 -14.33 -0.29
C ALA A 32 0.43 -15.73 0.20
N GLN A 33 1.41 -16.39 -0.42
CA GLN A 33 1.88 -17.72 0.02
C GLN A 33 2.36 -17.74 1.47
N HIS A 34 2.94 -16.63 1.94
CA HIS A 34 3.47 -16.50 3.29
C HIS A 34 2.53 -15.76 4.26
N GLN A 35 1.36 -15.30 3.76
CA GLN A 35 0.38 -14.53 4.54
C GLN A 35 1.00 -13.31 5.26
N PHE A 36 1.98 -12.66 4.62
CA PHE A 36 2.59 -11.47 5.20
C PHE A 36 1.60 -10.30 5.17
N PRO A 37 1.43 -9.57 6.28
CA PRO A 37 0.62 -8.36 6.29
C PRO A 37 1.26 -7.28 5.39
N VAL A 38 0.44 -6.53 4.67
CA VAL A 38 0.90 -5.55 3.67
C VAL A 38 0.77 -4.12 4.21
N ILE A 39 1.82 -3.34 4.00
CA ILE A 39 1.77 -1.87 4.05
C ILE A 39 1.70 -1.38 2.61
N LEU A 40 0.61 -0.71 2.23
CA LEU A 40 0.44 -0.15 0.89
C LEU A 40 0.78 1.35 0.92
N VAL A 41 1.71 1.78 0.07
CA VAL A 41 2.11 3.20 -0.03
C VAL A 41 1.46 3.84 -1.25
N THR A 42 0.86 5.02 -1.07
CA THR A 42 0.23 5.83 -2.13
C THR A 42 0.57 7.32 -1.97
N SER A 43 0.16 8.17 -2.91
CA SER A 43 0.39 9.62 -2.88
C SER A 43 -0.73 10.41 -3.57
N GLY A 44 -0.84 11.71 -3.30
CA GLY A 44 -1.89 12.58 -3.85
C GLY A 44 -1.65 13.09 -5.25
N ARG A 45 -1.78 12.25 -6.28
CA ARG A 45 -1.66 12.66 -7.70
C ARG A 45 -2.79 12.11 -8.56
N LEU A 46 -2.98 12.69 -9.75
CA LEU A 46 -3.99 12.20 -10.69
C LEU A 46 -3.75 10.71 -10.99
N GLY A 47 -4.81 9.91 -10.88
CA GLY A 47 -4.77 8.46 -11.05
C GLY A 47 -4.46 7.66 -9.78
N SER A 48 -4.01 8.30 -8.68
CA SER A 48 -3.70 7.58 -7.44
C SER A 48 -4.89 6.89 -6.81
N ILE A 49 -6.09 7.48 -6.87
CA ILE A 49 -7.32 6.83 -6.38
C ILE A 49 -7.47 5.47 -7.09
N ASN A 50 -7.49 5.47 -8.42
CA ASN A 50 -7.63 4.25 -9.21
C ASN A 50 -6.53 3.22 -8.89
N HIS A 51 -5.27 3.61 -8.90
CA HIS A 51 -4.17 2.70 -8.59
C HIS A 51 -4.27 2.11 -7.18
N THR A 52 -4.67 2.93 -6.20
CA THR A 52 -4.84 2.49 -4.82
C THR A 52 -5.99 1.48 -4.73
N LEU A 53 -7.15 1.79 -5.31
CA LEU A 53 -8.31 0.89 -5.27
C LEU A 53 -8.03 -0.43 -5.99
N LEU A 54 -7.41 -0.42 -7.16
CA LEU A 54 -7.01 -1.63 -7.87
C LEU A 54 -6.01 -2.47 -7.05
N SER A 55 -5.09 -1.82 -6.35
CA SER A 55 -4.15 -2.50 -5.46
C SER A 55 -4.86 -3.13 -4.26
N LEU A 56 -5.81 -2.41 -3.64
CA LEU A 56 -6.62 -2.91 -2.53
C LEU A 56 -7.48 -4.11 -2.94
N GLU A 57 -8.10 -4.08 -4.13
CA GLU A 57 -8.85 -5.21 -4.67
C GLU A 57 -7.94 -6.42 -4.95
N ALA A 58 -6.72 -6.19 -5.46
CA ALA A 58 -5.74 -7.26 -5.67
C ALA A 58 -5.30 -7.93 -4.35
N LEU A 59 -5.14 -7.14 -3.27
CA LEU A 59 -4.86 -7.66 -1.93
C LEU A 59 -6.06 -8.46 -1.38
N LYS A 60 -7.26 -7.89 -1.46
CA LYS A 60 -8.49 -8.50 -0.95
C LYS A 60 -8.81 -9.83 -1.64
N SER A 61 -8.69 -9.88 -2.97
CA SER A 61 -8.90 -11.11 -3.75
C SER A 61 -7.94 -12.25 -3.40
N ARG A 62 -6.79 -11.94 -2.77
CA ARG A 62 -5.82 -12.93 -2.25
C ARG A 62 -5.91 -13.17 -0.75
N GLY A 63 -6.92 -12.60 -0.09
CA GLY A 63 -7.10 -12.73 1.36
C GLY A 63 -5.98 -12.08 2.18
N LEU A 64 -5.24 -11.14 1.60
CA LEU A 64 -4.12 -10.48 2.28
C LEU A 64 -4.62 -9.42 3.27
N LYS A 65 -4.06 -9.43 4.48
CA LYS A 65 -4.32 -8.38 5.48
C LYS A 65 -3.60 -7.09 5.09
N LEU A 66 -4.35 -6.02 4.92
CA LEU A 66 -3.79 -4.66 4.90
C LEU A 66 -3.51 -4.23 6.34
N LYS A 67 -2.24 -4.06 6.69
CA LYS A 67 -1.82 -3.54 8.00
C LYS A 67 -1.89 -2.02 8.05
N ALA A 68 -1.46 -1.35 7.00
CA ALA A 68 -1.52 0.09 6.91
C ALA A 68 -1.61 0.58 5.46
N LEU A 69 -2.25 1.72 5.27
CA LEU A 69 -2.13 2.55 4.08
C LEU A 69 -1.30 3.79 4.44
N VAL A 70 -0.15 3.92 3.80
CA VAL A 70 0.75 5.05 3.97
C VAL A 70 0.51 6.07 2.86
N TYR A 71 0.14 7.28 3.24
CA TYR A 71 -0.05 8.41 2.34
C TYR A 71 1.21 9.28 2.35
N ASN A 72 1.95 9.29 1.22
CA ASN A 72 3.24 9.95 1.10
C ASN A 72 3.09 11.39 0.57
N LEU A 73 3.32 12.37 1.44
CA LEU A 73 3.20 13.80 1.15
C LEU A 73 4.35 14.35 0.26
N LYS A 74 5.43 13.59 0.03
CA LYS A 74 6.57 14.02 -0.81
C LYS A 74 6.29 13.92 -2.31
N ASP A 75 5.49 12.94 -2.73
CA ASP A 75 5.25 12.58 -4.13
C ASP A 75 3.85 13.00 -4.60
N GLU A 76 3.43 14.19 -4.18
CA GLU A 76 2.11 14.74 -4.45
C GLU A 76 2.06 15.64 -5.68
N SER A 77 0.85 15.81 -6.20
CA SER A 77 0.51 16.87 -7.13
C SER A 77 0.91 18.23 -6.56
N LYS A 78 1.34 19.14 -7.45
CA LYS A 78 1.51 20.56 -7.11
C LYS A 78 0.16 21.27 -6.88
N ASP A 79 -0.93 20.64 -7.28
CA ASP A 79 -2.29 21.10 -7.02
C ASP A 79 -2.76 20.59 -5.64
N PRO A 80 -2.95 21.48 -4.66
CA PRO A 80 -3.38 21.10 -3.32
C PRO A 80 -4.77 20.46 -3.27
N LEU A 81 -5.67 20.81 -4.19
CA LEU A 81 -7.03 20.24 -4.23
C LEU A 81 -6.98 18.76 -4.59
N ILE A 82 -6.18 18.39 -5.59
CA ILE A 82 -6.01 17.00 -6.01
C ILE A 82 -5.47 16.15 -4.86
N SER A 83 -4.47 16.65 -4.14
CA SER A 83 -3.90 15.92 -3.00
C SER A 83 -4.93 15.78 -1.88
N GLN A 84 -5.60 16.85 -1.48
CA GLN A 84 -6.56 16.82 -0.38
C GLN A 84 -7.75 15.91 -0.68
N ASP A 85 -8.33 16.00 -1.89
CA ASP A 85 -9.47 15.17 -2.29
C ASP A 85 -9.08 13.68 -2.37
N THR A 86 -7.88 13.38 -2.86
CA THR A 86 -7.35 12.01 -2.88
C THR A 86 -7.22 11.45 -1.46
N SER A 87 -6.62 12.23 -0.55
CA SER A 87 -6.46 11.85 0.84
C SER A 87 -7.80 11.59 1.53
N ASN A 88 -8.74 12.53 1.42
CA ASN A 88 -10.08 12.44 2.02
C ASN A 88 -10.81 11.18 1.53
N TYR A 89 -10.87 10.98 0.22
CA TYR A 89 -11.55 9.84 -0.37
C TYR A 89 -10.94 8.50 0.09
N LEU A 90 -9.61 8.38 0.05
CA LEU A 90 -8.94 7.12 0.42
C LEU A 90 -9.08 6.82 1.91
N LYS A 91 -9.05 7.85 2.76
CA LYS A 91 -9.24 7.70 4.21
C LYS A 91 -10.63 7.16 4.54
N ASP A 92 -11.67 7.71 3.92
CA ASP A 92 -13.05 7.21 4.09
C ASP A 92 -13.20 5.80 3.53
N TYR A 93 -12.62 5.53 2.36
CA TYR A 93 -12.67 4.22 1.72
C TYR A 93 -12.06 3.12 2.61
N ILE A 94 -10.85 3.34 3.16
CA ILE A 94 -10.21 2.32 4.01
C ILE A 94 -10.95 2.13 5.34
N ALA A 95 -11.55 3.19 5.90
CA ALA A 95 -12.32 3.07 7.14
C ALA A 95 -13.53 2.13 6.99
N ILE A 96 -14.13 2.10 5.79
CA ILE A 96 -15.27 1.23 5.47
C ILE A 96 -14.81 -0.17 5.08
N HIS A 97 -13.82 -0.29 4.20
CA HIS A 97 -13.48 -1.55 3.53
C HIS A 97 -12.33 -2.32 4.20
N PHE A 98 -11.49 -1.63 4.97
CA PHE A 98 -10.31 -2.18 5.67
C PHE A 98 -10.21 -1.59 7.10
N PRO A 99 -11.22 -1.77 7.97
CA PRO A 99 -11.33 -1.07 9.25
C PRO A 99 -10.20 -1.36 10.25
N GLU A 100 -9.45 -2.45 10.06
CA GLU A 100 -8.27 -2.78 10.86
C GLU A 100 -6.97 -2.13 10.35
N ALA A 101 -6.98 -1.53 9.16
CA ALA A 101 -5.81 -0.92 8.56
C ALA A 101 -5.54 0.46 9.16
N GLU A 102 -4.27 0.72 9.49
CA GLU A 102 -3.84 2.02 9.97
C GLU A 102 -3.70 3.02 8.81
N TRP A 103 -4.19 4.25 9.01
CA TRP A 103 -3.85 5.38 8.13
C TRP A 103 -2.60 6.06 8.65
N ILE A 104 -1.55 6.18 7.83
CA ILE A 104 -0.28 6.80 8.21
C ILE A 104 0.05 7.90 7.20
N GLU A 105 0.26 9.13 7.68
CA GLU A 105 0.75 10.23 6.84
C GLU A 105 2.27 10.34 6.98
N LEU A 106 2.98 10.16 5.88
CA LEU A 106 4.43 10.33 5.85
C LEU A 106 4.75 11.79 5.51
N ALA A 107 5.14 12.54 6.53
CA ALA A 107 5.54 13.94 6.40
C ALA A 107 6.78 14.09 5.49
N LYS A 108 6.90 15.27 4.87
CA LYS A 108 8.16 15.66 4.23
C LYS A 108 9.23 15.77 5.33
N MET A 109 10.24 14.92 5.29
CA MET A 109 11.42 15.12 6.12
C MET A 109 12.13 16.39 5.64
N ASN A 110 12.40 17.30 6.58
CA ASN A 110 13.15 18.55 6.35
C ASN A 110 14.58 18.28 5.90
#